data_AF-A0A383VXU3-F1
#
_entry.id   AF-A0A383VXU3-F1
#
_cell.length_a   1.000
_cell.length_b   1.000
_cell.length_c   1.000
_cell.angle_alpha   90.00
_cell.angle_beta   90.00
_cell.angle_gamma   90.00
#
_symmetry.space_group_name_H-M   'P 1'
#
loop_
_entity.id
_entity.type
_entity.pdbx_description
1 polymer ?
#
loop_
_entity_poly.entity_id
_entity_poly.type
_entity_poly.pdbx_seq_one_letter_code
_entity_poly.pdbx_strand_id
1 'polypeptide(L)'
;MFVLQQHGQWGPLTGALPEDATPAADTQQQLSSVLHLGAAHNAAALLAWALQRPGQLQSSAVPASAVLPNTVAGACISAHTALASLALALCGLEGSSATTLTVDFTQQLERAGLLDAMRASLEQCAQQQQQQQQQQQQQQQQSLPMGPVDISLFGLLTELASRLFDVWTAALAASSASESLAAAAAAAAAAATETAAPGVVAAVPCVVRAALPLLQQLQHCGSSLLTAAAAAGHDSNDSANLRYWFQVMQANAGQFLQYVSTFYFQCQKQLSGQQQLLELVCMQVAPVVSDPASLELLWQLLYLDTQILYQQRATYVQQQRSSGQTSSSSGSSSSSSSSSSSNSDPQLHVQGAGQQTLQCSKEQQSSPFHIPAFHQHPDMLQLLPGGQAYLDAAAAAPAESWDGHGVLHAAVTCCVKRASATCDILAFSLSIAQHHESLDRDASLLSLAVLRLVLELQLLAAWALRLQPPLPPPQHQQQQQQPPSQQPPAAQQPLSKTAVLLSFNDLLLSLLKAVLQASGSCLPPELLQQHGLQLLQALAAPVQQQQLSSQGDIVGSSAVRMADAGEQLFALRAAAIGMDLLPLPESRSGESGGGC
;
A
#
# COMPACT_ATOMS: atom_id res chain seq x y z
N MET A 1 34.98 14.84 -21.74
CA MET A 1 34.33 16.14 -21.57
C MET A 1 34.07 16.72 -22.96
N PHE A 2 32.98 16.29 -23.60
CA PHE A 2 32.48 16.86 -24.86
C PHE A 2 31.19 17.59 -24.50
N VAL A 3 31.23 18.92 -24.53
CA VAL A 3 30.05 19.77 -24.31
C VAL A 3 29.33 19.86 -25.65
N LEU A 4 28.29 19.06 -25.85
CA LEU A 4 27.31 19.27 -26.92
C LEU A 4 26.21 20.18 -26.37
N GLN A 5 26.42 21.48 -26.52
CA GLN A 5 25.39 22.50 -26.28
C GLN A 5 24.54 22.60 -27.56
N GLN A 6 23.44 21.87 -27.65
CA GLN A 6 22.44 22.07 -28.70
C GLN A 6 21.36 23.03 -28.23
N HIS A 7 21.34 24.23 -28.81
CA HIS A 7 20.16 25.08 -28.87
C HIS A 7 19.15 24.44 -29.84
N GLY A 8 18.09 23.85 -29.31
CA GLY A 8 16.96 23.37 -30.11
C GLY A 8 16.03 24.52 -30.51
N GLN A 9 16.30 25.17 -31.64
CA GLN A 9 15.27 25.87 -32.42
C GLN A 9 14.75 24.90 -33.48
N TRP A 10 13.54 24.39 -33.29
CA TRP A 10 12.85 23.54 -34.27
C TRP A 10 12.16 24.43 -35.31
N GLY A 11 12.63 24.39 -36.55
CA GLY A 11 11.97 25.02 -37.70
C GLY A 11 10.82 24.15 -38.24
N PRO A 12 9.78 24.76 -38.84
CA PRO A 12 8.61 24.03 -39.33
C PRO A 12 8.94 23.25 -40.61
N LEU A 13 8.90 21.92 -40.52
CA LEU A 13 8.95 21.03 -41.68
C LEU A 13 7.60 21.08 -42.41
N THR A 14 7.52 21.87 -43.47
CA THR A 14 6.39 21.91 -44.41
C THR A 14 6.79 21.17 -45.68
N GLY A 15 6.53 19.86 -45.71
CA GLY A 15 6.62 19.02 -46.91
C GLY A 15 5.22 18.57 -47.30
N ALA A 16 4.78 18.93 -48.51
CA ALA A 16 3.48 18.56 -49.05
C ALA A 16 3.38 17.04 -49.28
N LEU A 17 2.46 16.40 -48.57
CA LEU A 17 2.09 14.98 -48.68
C LEU A 17 0.55 14.85 -48.79
N PRO A 18 0.03 13.74 -49.33
CA PRO A 18 -1.32 13.63 -49.88
C PRO A 18 -2.43 13.64 -48.81
N GLU A 19 -3.55 14.28 -49.17
CA GLU A 19 -4.59 14.84 -48.31
C GLU A 19 -5.59 13.84 -47.66
N ASP A 20 -5.34 12.53 -47.69
CA ASP A 20 -6.32 11.52 -47.24
C ASP A 20 -5.85 10.65 -46.03
N ALA A 21 -4.74 11.00 -45.38
CA ALA A 21 -4.34 10.34 -44.13
C ALA A 21 -5.00 11.02 -42.92
N THR A 22 -5.64 10.23 -42.05
CA THR A 22 -6.34 10.72 -40.86
C THR A 22 -5.33 11.33 -39.87
N PRO A 23 -5.49 12.60 -39.45
CA PRO A 23 -4.51 13.33 -38.61
C PRO A 23 -4.24 12.70 -37.23
N ALA A 24 -5.06 11.75 -36.81
CA ALA A 24 -4.89 10.99 -35.56
C ALA A 24 -3.78 9.93 -35.63
N ALA A 25 -3.56 9.31 -36.79
CA ALA A 25 -2.52 8.28 -36.94
C ALA A 25 -1.11 8.89 -36.94
N ASP A 26 -0.95 10.04 -37.60
CA ASP A 26 0.33 10.74 -37.70
C ASP A 26 0.76 11.33 -36.35
N THR A 27 -0.18 11.85 -35.56
CA THR A 27 0.10 12.36 -34.21
C THR A 27 0.54 11.25 -33.25
N GLN A 28 -0.04 10.05 -33.33
CA GLN A 28 0.37 8.90 -32.52
C GLN A 28 1.77 8.40 -32.91
N GLN A 29 2.08 8.30 -34.21
CA GLN A 29 3.41 7.89 -34.67
C GLN A 29 4.49 8.91 -34.31
N GLN A 30 4.22 10.20 -34.51
CA GLN A 30 5.18 11.25 -34.22
C GLN A 30 5.48 11.32 -32.73
N LEU A 31 4.46 11.20 -31.88
CA LEU A 31 4.67 11.22 -30.45
C LEU A 31 5.40 9.97 -29.95
N SER A 32 5.04 8.80 -30.48
CA SER A 32 5.80 7.57 -30.22
C SER A 32 7.27 7.81 -30.56
N SER A 33 7.59 8.32 -31.74
CA SER A 33 8.99 8.56 -32.12
C SER A 33 9.75 9.50 -31.16
N VAL A 34 9.09 10.52 -30.59
CA VAL A 34 9.69 11.47 -29.64
C VAL A 34 9.98 10.83 -28.29
N LEU A 35 9.01 10.08 -27.73
CA LEU A 35 9.20 9.36 -26.47
C LEU A 35 10.33 8.34 -26.58
N HIS A 36 10.44 7.66 -27.71
CA HIS A 36 11.45 6.64 -27.92
C HIS A 36 12.86 7.22 -28.10
N LEU A 37 13.01 8.36 -28.81
CA LEU A 37 14.30 9.03 -28.94
C LEU A 37 14.78 9.60 -27.60
N GLY A 38 13.85 10.17 -26.81
CA GLY A 38 14.13 10.62 -25.44
C GLY A 38 14.55 9.47 -24.53
N ALA A 39 13.84 8.35 -24.58
CA ALA A 39 14.18 7.15 -23.80
C ALA A 39 15.58 6.61 -24.13
N ALA A 40 15.94 6.53 -25.41
CA ALA A 40 17.26 6.09 -25.84
C ALA A 40 18.37 7.04 -25.37
N HIS A 41 18.15 8.36 -25.47
CA HIS A 41 19.08 9.36 -24.95
C HIS A 41 19.26 9.23 -23.43
N ASN A 42 18.16 9.09 -22.69
CA ASN A 42 18.17 8.97 -21.24
C ASN A 42 18.87 7.70 -20.78
N ALA A 43 18.61 6.57 -21.46
CA ALA A 43 19.32 5.32 -21.19
C ALA A 43 20.82 5.42 -21.48
N ALA A 44 21.20 6.07 -22.60
CA ALA A 44 22.61 6.30 -22.90
C ALA A 44 23.29 7.18 -21.84
N ALA A 45 22.62 8.23 -21.35
CA ALA A 45 23.12 9.09 -20.28
C ALA A 45 23.31 8.31 -18.96
N LEU A 46 22.37 7.43 -18.63
CA LEU A 46 22.41 6.62 -17.40
C LEU A 46 23.44 5.50 -17.47
N LEU A 47 23.59 4.87 -18.65
CA LEU A 47 24.68 3.94 -18.92
C LEU A 47 26.04 4.63 -18.83
N ALA A 48 26.17 5.83 -19.41
CA ALA A 48 27.40 6.61 -19.31
C ALA A 48 27.72 6.97 -17.84
N TRP A 49 26.71 7.33 -17.04
CA TRP A 49 26.85 7.54 -15.60
C TRP A 49 27.30 6.27 -14.87
N ALA A 50 26.69 5.12 -15.15
CA ALA A 50 27.04 3.85 -14.52
C ALA A 50 28.47 3.42 -14.88
N LEU A 51 28.87 3.56 -16.14
CA LEU A 51 30.21 3.23 -16.62
C LEU A 51 31.30 4.12 -16.01
N GLN A 52 30.96 5.31 -15.51
CA GLN A 52 31.91 6.18 -14.79
C GLN A 52 32.17 5.73 -13.35
N ARG A 53 31.38 4.77 -12.81
CA ARG A 53 31.46 4.32 -11.41
C ARG A 53 31.67 2.81 -11.25
N PRO A 54 32.62 2.20 -11.99
CA PRO A 54 32.77 0.76 -12.00
C PRO A 54 33.11 0.21 -10.61
N GLY A 55 33.98 0.88 -9.84
CA GLY A 55 34.36 0.42 -8.50
C GLY A 55 33.22 0.39 -7.48
N GLN A 56 32.10 1.09 -7.72
CA GLN A 56 30.95 1.10 -6.82
C GLN A 56 29.83 0.15 -7.28
N LEU A 57 29.76 -0.17 -8.56
CA LEU A 57 28.73 -1.05 -9.16
C LEU A 57 29.23 -2.48 -9.47
N GLN A 58 30.53 -2.75 -9.27
CA GLN A 58 31.22 -3.97 -9.70
C GLN A 58 30.73 -5.29 -9.09
N SER A 59 29.86 -5.28 -8.08
CA SER A 59 29.35 -6.50 -7.43
C SER A 59 28.15 -7.13 -8.16
N SER A 60 27.48 -6.41 -9.07
CA SER A 60 26.33 -6.91 -9.81
C SER A 60 26.62 -6.87 -11.30
N ALA A 61 26.75 -8.06 -11.92
CA ALA A 61 26.94 -8.16 -13.36
C ALA A 61 25.69 -7.59 -14.05
N VAL A 62 25.76 -6.35 -14.54
CA VAL A 62 24.77 -5.80 -15.47
C VAL A 62 24.76 -6.73 -16.68
N PRO A 63 23.68 -7.51 -16.92
CA PRO A 63 23.66 -8.46 -18.01
C PRO A 63 23.84 -7.67 -19.31
N ALA A 64 24.86 -8.00 -20.07
CA ALA A 64 25.03 -7.50 -21.43
C ALA A 64 23.89 -8.07 -22.27
N SER A 65 22.77 -7.35 -22.32
CA SER A 65 21.61 -7.76 -23.12
C SER A 65 21.99 -7.69 -24.60
N ALA A 66 22.09 -8.86 -25.25
CA ALA A 66 22.44 -8.99 -26.65
C ALA A 66 21.26 -8.70 -27.61
N VAL A 67 20.32 -7.85 -27.20
CA VAL A 67 19.21 -7.44 -28.06
C VAL A 67 19.76 -6.53 -29.15
N LEU A 68 19.70 -6.98 -30.42
CA LEU A 68 20.06 -6.14 -31.55
C LEU A 68 19.11 -4.92 -31.61
N PRO A 69 19.60 -3.68 -31.46
CA PRO A 69 18.79 -2.47 -31.38
C PRO A 69 18.28 -2.00 -32.75
N ASN A 70 18.10 -2.91 -33.71
CA ASN A 70 17.75 -2.56 -35.09
C ASN A 70 16.30 -2.04 -35.23
N THR A 71 15.52 -2.06 -34.15
CA THR A 71 14.17 -1.51 -34.09
C THR A 71 14.02 -0.54 -32.92
N VAL A 72 13.12 0.44 -33.09
CA VAL A 72 12.80 1.45 -32.06
C VAL A 72 12.26 0.80 -30.78
N ALA A 73 11.39 -0.21 -30.91
CA ALA A 73 10.92 -1.01 -29.78
C ALA A 73 12.08 -1.77 -29.10
N GLY A 74 13.01 -2.34 -29.88
CA GLY A 74 14.20 -2.99 -29.35
C GLY A 74 15.11 -2.05 -28.55
N ALA A 75 15.26 -0.80 -28.99
CA ALA A 75 16.00 0.23 -28.26
C ALA A 75 15.31 0.62 -26.94
N CYS A 76 13.98 0.78 -26.94
CA CYS A 76 13.20 1.06 -25.74
C CYS A 76 13.26 -0.09 -24.72
N ILE A 77 13.07 -1.33 -25.18
CA ILE A 77 13.20 -2.52 -24.34
C ILE A 77 14.62 -2.61 -23.76
N SER A 78 15.65 -2.36 -24.58
CA SER A 78 17.05 -2.39 -24.11
C SER A 78 17.33 -1.29 -23.07
N ALA A 79 16.81 -0.08 -23.30
CA ALA A 79 16.87 1.04 -22.36
C ALA A 79 16.19 0.68 -21.03
N HIS A 80 14.98 0.13 -21.10
CA HIS A 80 14.22 -0.35 -19.95
C HIS A 80 14.97 -1.44 -19.19
N THR A 81 15.48 -2.48 -19.87
CA THR A 81 16.25 -3.56 -19.24
C THR A 81 17.53 -3.03 -18.58
N ALA A 82 18.23 -2.10 -19.22
CA ALA A 82 19.41 -1.46 -18.64
C ALA A 82 19.04 -0.70 -17.35
N LEU A 83 17.97 0.09 -17.38
CA LEU A 83 17.49 0.82 -16.21
C LEU A 83 17.05 -0.10 -15.08
N ALA A 84 16.27 -1.13 -15.39
CA ALA A 84 15.83 -2.13 -14.42
C ALA A 84 17.03 -2.86 -13.80
N SER A 85 18.05 -3.20 -14.58
CA SER A 85 19.27 -3.85 -14.07
C SER A 85 20.09 -2.93 -13.17
N LEU A 86 20.20 -1.63 -13.50
CA LEU A 86 20.86 -0.64 -12.65
C LEU A 86 20.09 -0.44 -11.35
N ALA A 87 18.76 -0.35 -11.42
CA ALA A 87 17.90 -0.28 -10.25
C ALA A 87 18.10 -1.50 -9.34
N LEU A 88 18.08 -2.71 -9.92
CA LEU A 88 18.32 -3.95 -9.17
C LEU A 88 19.71 -3.99 -8.52
N ALA A 89 20.74 -3.51 -9.23
CA ALA A 89 22.09 -3.41 -8.68
C ALA A 89 22.15 -2.44 -7.48
N LEU A 90 21.45 -1.30 -7.56
CA LEU A 90 21.37 -0.33 -6.46
C LEU A 90 20.63 -0.89 -5.25
N CYS A 91 19.58 -1.69 -5.44
CA CYS A 91 18.87 -2.37 -4.35
C CYS A 91 19.75 -3.38 -3.60
N GLY A 92 20.78 -3.93 -4.25
CA GLY A 92 21.74 -4.86 -3.63
C GLY A 92 22.87 -4.19 -2.86
N LEU A 93 22.95 -2.85 -2.86
CA LEU A 93 23.97 -2.12 -2.13
C LEU A 93 23.54 -1.90 -0.66
N GLU A 94 24.51 -1.99 0.25
CA GLU A 94 24.28 -1.77 1.67
C GLU A 94 24.94 -0.46 2.17
N GLY A 95 24.35 0.12 3.22
CA GLY A 95 24.90 1.26 3.96
C GLY A 95 24.89 2.60 3.21
N SER A 96 25.80 3.50 3.58
CA SER A 96 25.84 4.88 3.08
C SER A 96 26.22 5.02 1.60
N SER A 97 26.82 3.98 1.01
CA SER A 97 27.13 3.95 -0.42
C SER A 97 25.86 3.86 -1.26
N ALA A 98 24.90 3.02 -0.83
CA ALA A 98 23.62 2.83 -1.48
C ALA A 98 22.80 4.14 -1.52
N THR A 99 22.81 4.87 -0.41
CA THR A 99 22.07 6.14 -0.28
C THR A 99 22.65 7.20 -1.21
N THR A 100 23.97 7.38 -1.20
CA THR A 100 24.67 8.35 -2.05
C THR A 100 24.48 8.04 -3.53
N LEU A 101 24.63 6.78 -3.92
CA LEU A 101 24.43 6.36 -5.31
C LEU A 101 22.98 6.51 -5.77
N THR A 102 22.01 6.21 -4.90
CA THR A 102 20.60 6.38 -5.20
C THR A 102 20.24 7.85 -5.40
N VAL A 103 20.82 8.76 -4.60
CA VAL A 103 20.65 10.20 -4.79
C VAL A 103 21.23 10.65 -6.12
N ASP A 104 22.47 10.25 -6.42
CA ASP A 104 23.12 10.61 -7.67
C ASP A 104 22.37 10.06 -8.89
N PHE A 105 21.88 8.83 -8.80
CA PHE A 105 21.03 8.20 -9.80
C PHE A 105 19.72 8.97 -9.98
N THR A 106 19.04 9.32 -8.88
CA THR A 106 17.78 10.08 -8.90
C THR A 106 17.98 11.47 -9.52
N GLN A 107 19.03 12.19 -9.14
CA GLN A 107 19.37 13.48 -9.74
C GLN A 107 19.71 13.34 -11.23
N GLN A 108 20.34 12.24 -11.64
CA GLN A 108 20.64 11.99 -13.04
C GLN A 108 19.37 11.72 -13.85
N LEU A 109 18.40 10.99 -13.28
CA LEU A 109 17.08 10.77 -13.88
C LEU A 109 16.32 12.08 -14.08
N GLU A 110 16.37 12.97 -13.09
CA GLU A 110 15.78 14.32 -13.18
C GLU A 110 16.47 15.19 -14.22
N ARG A 111 17.81 15.25 -14.22
CA ARG A 111 18.58 16.02 -15.21
C ARG A 111 18.36 15.52 -16.64
N ALA A 112 18.14 14.22 -16.81
CA ALA A 112 17.78 13.63 -18.09
C ALA A 112 16.31 13.87 -18.47
N GLY A 113 15.48 14.43 -17.57
CA GLY A 113 14.05 14.61 -17.79
C GLY A 113 13.27 13.31 -17.90
N LEU A 114 13.84 12.17 -17.46
CA LEU A 114 13.18 10.87 -17.60
C LEU A 114 11.94 10.77 -16.71
N LEU A 115 11.99 11.32 -15.49
CA LEU A 115 10.85 11.31 -14.58
C LEU A 115 9.68 12.14 -15.14
N ASP A 116 9.97 13.31 -15.70
CA ASP A 116 8.97 14.15 -16.36
C ASP A 116 8.38 13.48 -17.60
N ALA A 117 9.23 12.87 -18.42
CA ALA A 117 8.79 12.14 -19.61
C ALA A 117 7.92 10.92 -19.24
N MET A 118 8.28 10.19 -18.18
CA MET A 118 7.50 9.06 -17.68
C MET A 118 6.13 9.51 -17.17
N ARG A 119 6.08 10.61 -16.42
CA ARG A 119 4.81 11.22 -15.98
C ARG A 119 3.92 11.61 -17.17
N ALA A 120 4.46 12.35 -18.13
CA ALA A 120 3.71 12.75 -19.33
C ALA A 120 3.24 11.54 -20.13
N SER A 121 4.06 10.48 -20.23
CA SER A 121 3.70 9.25 -20.94
C SER A 121 2.58 8.49 -20.24
N LEU A 122 2.60 8.41 -18.90
CA LEU A 122 1.52 7.81 -18.11
C LEU A 122 0.21 8.57 -18.29
N GLU A 123 0.26 9.91 -18.20
CA GLU A 123 -0.90 10.78 -18.43
C GLU A 123 -1.51 10.53 -19.81
N GLN A 124 -0.65 10.51 -20.82
CA GLN A 124 -1.10 10.30 -22.18
C GLN A 124 -1.69 8.90 -22.40
N CYS A 125 -1.09 7.86 -21.82
CA CYS A 125 -1.64 6.51 -21.87
C CYS A 125 -3.04 6.48 -21.25
N ALA A 126 -3.24 7.15 -20.11
CA ALA A 126 -4.54 7.26 -19.46
C ALA A 126 -5.55 8.03 -20.33
N GLN A 127 -5.16 9.17 -20.89
CA GLN A 127 -6.00 9.96 -21.80
C GLN A 127 -6.39 9.17 -23.07
N GLN A 128 -5.44 8.44 -23.67
CA GLN A 128 -5.69 7.61 -24.84
C GLN A 128 -6.68 6.49 -24.52
N GLN A 129 -6.53 5.83 -23.36
CA GLN A 129 -7.49 4.81 -22.92
C GLN A 129 -8.88 5.40 -22.65
N GLN A 130 -8.97 6.56 -22.01
CA GLN A 130 -10.24 7.24 -21.76
C GLN A 130 -10.95 7.62 -23.06
N GLN A 131 -10.22 8.18 -24.03
CA GLN A 131 -10.76 8.51 -25.35
C GLN A 131 -11.29 7.26 -26.08
N GLN A 132 -10.54 6.15 -26.03
CA GLN A 132 -11.01 4.91 -26.62
C GLN A 132 -12.25 4.35 -25.93
N GLN A 133 -12.33 4.44 -24.61
CA GLN A 133 -13.53 3.99 -23.89
C GLN A 133 -14.76 4.81 -24.29
N GLN A 134 -14.62 6.13 -24.45
CA GLN A 134 -15.69 7.00 -24.95
C GLN A 134 -16.09 6.64 -26.38
N GLN A 135 -15.12 6.33 -27.25
CA GLN A 135 -15.41 5.88 -28.62
C GLN A 135 -16.13 4.53 -28.64
N GLN A 136 -15.72 3.56 -27.81
CA GLN A 136 -16.40 2.27 -27.69
C GLN A 136 -17.84 2.41 -27.21
N GLN A 137 -18.12 3.30 -26.25
CA GLN A 137 -19.48 3.57 -25.78
C GLN A 137 -20.36 4.17 -26.89
N GLN A 138 -19.79 5.03 -27.76
CA GLN A 138 -20.52 5.57 -28.91
C GLN A 138 -20.69 4.53 -30.04
N GLN A 139 -19.69 3.67 -30.25
CA GLN A 139 -19.68 2.67 -31.32
C GLN A 139 -20.33 1.33 -30.96
N GLN A 140 -20.87 1.13 -29.75
CA GLN A 140 -21.67 -0.07 -29.45
C GLN A 140 -22.91 -0.23 -30.36
N GLN A 141 -23.23 0.75 -31.22
CA GLN A 141 -24.21 0.61 -32.32
C GLN A 141 -23.61 0.21 -33.68
N GLN A 142 -22.30 0.32 -33.89
CA GLN A 142 -21.62 -0.04 -35.14
C GLN A 142 -20.39 -0.90 -34.86
N SER A 143 -20.48 -2.18 -35.19
CA SER A 143 -19.44 -3.21 -35.00
C SER A 143 -18.20 -2.99 -35.89
N LEU A 144 -17.42 -1.94 -35.63
CA LEU A 144 -16.09 -1.77 -36.23
C LEU A 144 -15.00 -2.26 -35.26
N PRO A 145 -14.05 -3.08 -35.73
CA PRO A 145 -12.92 -3.51 -34.92
C PRO A 145 -11.96 -2.33 -34.69
N MET A 146 -11.83 -1.91 -33.43
CA MET A 146 -10.84 -0.93 -33.01
C MET A 146 -9.43 -1.55 -32.97
N GLY A 147 -8.42 -0.75 -33.31
CA GLY A 147 -7.02 -1.18 -33.23
C GLY A 147 -6.57 -1.44 -31.78
N PRO A 148 -5.63 -2.37 -31.54
CA PRO A 148 -5.18 -2.72 -30.20
C PRO A 148 -4.50 -1.53 -29.51
N VAL A 149 -4.88 -1.28 -28.25
CA VAL A 149 -4.14 -0.38 -27.36
C VAL A 149 -2.74 -0.96 -27.14
N ASP A 150 -1.73 -0.11 -27.15
CA ASP A 150 -0.37 -0.50 -26.76
C ASP A 150 -0.27 -0.66 -25.23
N ILE A 151 -0.84 -1.75 -24.72
CA ILE A 151 -0.81 -2.15 -23.31
C ILE A 151 0.65 -2.41 -22.86
N SER A 152 1.53 -2.74 -23.81
CA SER A 152 2.93 -3.09 -23.52
C SER A 152 3.72 -1.89 -23.02
N LEU A 153 3.53 -0.71 -23.61
CA LEU A 153 4.21 0.52 -23.17
C LEU A 153 3.85 0.86 -21.73
N PHE A 154 2.57 0.76 -21.37
CA PHE A 154 2.14 1.01 -19.99
C PHE A 154 2.72 -0.02 -19.00
N GLY A 155 2.76 -1.30 -19.38
CA GLY A 155 3.42 -2.34 -18.60
C GLY A 155 4.89 -2.00 -18.32
N LEU A 156 5.63 -1.53 -19.33
CA LEU A 156 7.03 -1.11 -19.17
C LEU A 156 7.18 0.12 -18.26
N LEU A 157 6.30 1.11 -18.39
CA LEU A 157 6.34 2.32 -17.55
C LEU A 157 6.03 2.00 -16.08
N THR A 158 5.06 1.12 -15.83
CA THR A 158 4.70 0.69 -14.46
C THR A 158 5.76 -0.20 -13.82
N GLU A 159 6.38 -1.10 -14.60
CA GLU A 159 7.54 -1.87 -14.14
C GLU A 159 8.71 -0.93 -13.77
N LEU A 160 9.05 0.04 -14.63
CA LEU A 160 10.11 1.00 -14.34
C LEU A 160 9.81 1.81 -13.08
N ALA A 161 8.59 2.33 -12.93
CA ALA A 161 8.16 3.06 -11.74
C ALA A 161 8.27 2.20 -10.48
N SER A 162 7.82 0.94 -10.54
CA SER A 162 7.95 -0.06 -9.47
C SER A 162 9.42 -0.25 -9.05
N ARG A 163 10.35 -0.37 -10.00
CA ARG A 163 11.80 -0.48 -9.72
C ARG A 163 12.39 0.78 -9.11
N LEU A 164 11.93 1.96 -9.52
CA LEU A 164 12.38 3.22 -8.91
C LEU A 164 11.96 3.31 -7.44
N PHE A 165 10.71 2.93 -7.12
CA PHE A 165 10.26 2.84 -5.73
C PHE A 165 11.09 1.84 -4.91
N ASP A 166 11.48 0.69 -5.48
CA ASP A 166 12.36 -0.27 -4.79
C ASP A 166 13.73 0.33 -4.45
N VAL A 167 14.35 1.03 -5.40
CA VAL A 167 15.65 1.70 -5.22
C VAL A 167 15.57 2.78 -4.15
N TRP A 168 14.55 3.62 -4.24
CA TRP A 168 14.28 4.68 -3.27
C TRP A 168 14.02 4.12 -1.88
N THR A 169 13.25 3.04 -1.79
CA THR A 169 12.98 2.31 -0.54
C THR A 169 14.25 1.75 0.07
N ALA A 170 15.09 1.09 -0.72
CA ALA A 170 16.38 0.54 -0.26
C ALA A 170 17.31 1.65 0.27
N ALA A 171 17.34 2.82 -0.38
CA ALA A 171 18.11 3.97 0.09
C ALA A 171 17.55 4.57 1.39
N LEU A 172 16.24 4.64 1.56
CA LEU A 172 15.63 5.07 2.82
C LEU A 172 15.91 4.06 3.93
N ALA A 173 15.81 2.75 3.63
CA ALA A 173 16.14 1.68 4.56
C ALA A 173 17.61 1.76 5.02
N ALA A 174 18.55 1.93 4.10
CA ALA A 174 19.96 2.06 4.42
C ALA A 174 20.27 3.33 5.23
N SER A 175 19.57 4.44 4.96
CA SER A 175 19.64 5.66 5.77
C SER A 175 19.14 5.42 7.20
N SER A 176 18.04 4.68 7.35
CA SER A 176 17.39 4.38 8.64
C SER A 176 18.18 3.38 9.51
N ALA A 177 18.91 2.45 8.87
CA ALA A 177 19.70 1.44 9.55
C ALA A 177 21.06 1.98 10.04
N SER A 178 21.51 3.11 9.51
CA SER A 178 22.75 3.73 9.98
C SER A 178 22.54 4.27 11.39
N GLU A 179 23.11 3.58 12.40
CA GLU A 179 23.14 4.02 13.81
C GLU A 179 23.69 5.45 13.99
N SER A 180 24.35 5.98 12.96
CA SER A 180 24.98 7.28 12.94
C SER A 180 24.07 8.45 12.59
N LEU A 181 22.74 8.34 12.45
CA LEU A 181 21.93 9.51 12.04
C LEU A 181 22.17 10.73 12.96
N ALA A 182 22.30 10.52 14.28
CA ALA A 182 22.64 11.57 15.24
C ALA A 182 24.08 12.10 15.07
N ALA A 183 25.04 11.22 14.77
CA ALA A 183 26.42 11.61 14.50
C ALA A 183 26.57 12.36 13.16
N ALA A 184 25.82 11.95 12.15
CA ALA A 184 25.74 12.61 10.84
C ALA A 184 25.04 13.97 10.97
N ALA A 185 23.98 14.08 11.77
CA ALA A 185 23.33 15.36 12.06
C ALA A 185 24.27 16.31 12.85
N ALA A 186 25.00 15.79 13.84
CA ALA A 186 26.01 16.57 14.56
C ALA A 186 27.15 17.04 13.64
N ALA A 187 27.62 16.18 12.72
CA ALA A 187 28.59 16.55 11.71
C ALA A 187 28.03 17.58 10.71
N ALA A 188 26.75 17.46 10.31
CA ALA A 188 26.07 18.44 9.45
C ALA A 188 25.99 19.82 10.11
N ALA A 189 25.59 19.85 11.39
CA ALA A 189 25.49 21.08 12.18
C ALA A 189 26.87 21.73 12.37
N ALA A 190 27.93 20.94 12.56
CA ALA A 190 29.30 21.43 12.65
C ALA A 190 29.86 21.93 11.31
N ALA A 191 29.43 21.33 10.19
CA ALA A 191 29.87 21.69 8.83
C ALA A 191 29.05 22.81 8.18
N ALA A 192 28.02 23.33 8.85
CA ALA A 192 27.17 24.41 8.36
C ALA A 192 27.91 25.73 8.08
N THR A 193 29.19 25.83 8.43
CA THR A 193 30.02 27.01 8.15
C THR A 193 30.76 27.00 6.81
N GLU A 194 30.97 25.89 6.08
CA GLU A 194 31.42 25.96 4.67
C GLU A 194 31.50 24.57 3.98
N THR A 195 30.62 24.36 2.99
CA THR A 195 30.83 23.59 1.73
C THR A 195 30.56 22.08 1.57
N ALA A 196 30.13 21.30 2.57
CA ALA A 196 29.58 19.96 2.26
C ALA A 196 28.73 19.39 3.40
N ALA A 197 27.40 19.44 3.25
CA ALA A 197 26.50 18.72 4.15
C ALA A 197 26.63 17.19 3.93
N PRO A 198 26.53 16.37 4.99
CA PRO A 198 26.61 14.92 4.90
C PRO A 198 25.44 14.36 4.08
N GLY A 199 25.76 13.65 3.00
CA GLY A 199 24.82 13.26 1.95
C GLY A 199 23.58 12.45 2.38
N VAL A 200 23.55 11.92 3.61
CA VAL A 200 22.41 11.13 4.12
C VAL A 200 21.18 12.00 4.37
N VAL A 201 21.33 13.18 4.97
CA VAL A 201 20.19 14.07 5.27
C VAL A 201 19.62 14.70 3.98
N ALA A 202 20.48 14.91 2.97
CA ALA A 202 20.07 15.42 1.66
C ALA A 202 19.38 14.36 0.79
N ALA A 203 19.55 13.07 1.12
CA ALA A 203 19.02 11.98 0.30
C ALA A 203 17.50 11.93 0.31
N VAL A 204 16.91 12.06 1.49
CA VAL A 204 15.46 11.94 1.67
C VAL A 204 14.71 13.04 0.91
N PRO A 205 15.03 14.34 1.06
CA PRO A 205 14.38 15.38 0.28
C PRO A 205 14.51 15.18 -1.23
N CYS A 206 15.67 14.72 -1.71
CA CYS A 206 15.89 14.46 -3.14
C CYS A 206 14.95 13.37 -3.67
N VAL A 207 14.88 12.24 -2.96
CA VAL A 207 14.06 11.09 -3.35
C VAL A 207 12.57 11.43 -3.22
N VAL A 208 12.18 12.07 -2.12
CA VAL A 208 10.79 12.47 -1.82
C VAL A 208 10.28 13.46 -2.86
N ARG A 209 11.09 14.47 -3.23
CA ARG A 209 10.76 15.43 -4.30
C ARG A 209 10.60 14.76 -5.67
N ALA A 210 11.43 13.76 -5.97
CA ALA A 210 11.36 13.03 -7.24
C ALA A 210 10.16 12.06 -7.30
N ALA A 211 9.80 11.44 -6.17
CA ALA A 211 8.74 10.45 -6.09
C ALA A 211 7.33 11.06 -6.11
N LEU A 212 7.13 12.24 -5.51
CA LEU A 212 5.80 12.83 -5.36
C LEU A 212 5.05 13.04 -6.69
N PRO A 213 5.62 13.68 -7.73
CA PRO A 213 4.90 13.89 -8.99
C PRO A 213 4.54 12.57 -9.68
N LEU A 214 5.38 11.54 -9.49
CA LEU A 214 5.12 10.21 -10.02
C LEU A 214 3.97 9.53 -9.27
N LEU A 215 3.94 9.59 -7.94
CA LEU A 215 2.84 9.07 -7.13
C LEU A 215 1.50 9.70 -7.52
N GLN A 216 1.47 11.03 -7.63
CA GLN A 216 0.29 11.78 -8.06
C GLN A 216 -0.18 11.33 -9.44
N GLN A 217 0.75 11.19 -10.39
CA GLN A 217 0.41 10.74 -11.74
C GLN A 217 -0.13 9.31 -11.76
N LEU A 218 0.47 8.42 -10.98
CA LEU A 218 0.07 7.02 -10.92
C LEU A 218 -1.34 6.86 -10.35
N GLN A 219 -1.69 7.64 -9.32
CA GLN A 219 -3.04 7.66 -8.78
C GLN A 219 -4.04 8.22 -9.78
N HIS A 220 -3.69 9.32 -10.45
CA HIS A 220 -4.52 9.90 -11.51
C HIS A 220 -4.80 8.90 -12.65
N CYS A 221 -3.77 8.18 -13.09
CA CYS A 221 -3.88 7.22 -14.20
C CYS A 221 -4.55 5.90 -13.78
N GLY A 222 -4.38 5.48 -12.54
CA GLY A 222 -4.82 4.16 -12.05
C GLY A 222 -6.32 3.92 -12.22
N SER A 223 -7.14 4.93 -11.93
CA SER A 223 -8.61 4.85 -12.04
C SER A 223 -9.06 4.60 -13.49
N SER A 224 -8.55 5.39 -14.43
CA SER A 224 -8.84 5.27 -15.87
C SER A 224 -8.41 3.91 -16.39
N LEU A 225 -7.26 3.45 -15.93
CA LEU A 225 -6.62 2.25 -16.44
C LEU A 225 -7.28 0.96 -15.96
N LEU A 226 -7.63 0.89 -14.68
CA LEU A 226 -8.39 -0.24 -14.15
C LEU A 226 -9.78 -0.29 -14.78
N THR A 227 -10.40 0.86 -15.04
CA THR A 227 -11.69 0.92 -15.74
C THR A 227 -11.56 0.40 -17.17
N ALA A 228 -10.50 0.79 -17.90
CA ALA A 228 -10.24 0.28 -19.23
C ALA A 228 -9.95 -1.23 -19.24
N ALA A 229 -9.18 -1.73 -18.26
CA ALA A 229 -8.89 -3.15 -18.12
C ALA A 229 -10.17 -3.97 -17.83
N ALA A 230 -11.11 -3.43 -17.05
CA ALA A 230 -12.41 -4.04 -16.82
C ALA A 230 -13.28 -4.06 -18.09
N ALA A 231 -13.24 -2.99 -18.88
CA ALA A 231 -13.99 -2.89 -20.15
C ALA A 231 -13.45 -3.83 -21.25
N ALA A 232 -12.15 -4.15 -21.23
CA ALA A 232 -11.51 -5.03 -22.20
C ALA A 232 -11.93 -6.51 -22.09
N GLY A 233 -12.73 -6.88 -21.08
CA GLY A 233 -13.20 -8.24 -20.86
C GLY A 233 -12.20 -9.11 -20.09
N HIS A 234 -12.73 -10.08 -19.35
CA HIS A 234 -11.95 -10.85 -18.36
C HIS A 234 -10.99 -11.88 -18.96
N ASP A 235 -11.15 -12.20 -20.26
CA ASP A 235 -10.46 -13.33 -20.90
C ASP A 235 -9.12 -12.96 -21.56
N SER A 236 -8.75 -11.68 -21.59
CA SER A 236 -7.46 -11.26 -22.15
C SER A 236 -6.34 -11.33 -21.10
N ASN A 237 -5.31 -12.14 -21.38
CA ASN A 237 -4.08 -12.22 -20.61
C ASN A 237 -3.43 -10.83 -20.40
N ASP A 238 -3.59 -9.91 -21.35
CA ASP A 238 -3.01 -8.56 -21.27
C ASP A 238 -3.67 -7.73 -20.16
N SER A 239 -4.98 -7.87 -19.99
CA SER A 239 -5.72 -7.17 -18.92
C SER A 239 -5.33 -7.66 -17.52
N ALA A 240 -5.04 -8.95 -17.39
CA ALA A 240 -4.59 -9.56 -16.15
C ALA A 240 -3.15 -9.13 -15.84
N ASN A 241 -2.27 -9.14 -16.85
CA ASN A 241 -0.88 -8.68 -16.71
C ASN A 241 -0.81 -7.20 -16.30
N LEU A 242 -1.61 -6.35 -16.93
CA LEU A 242 -1.63 -4.92 -16.60
C LEU A 242 -2.17 -4.67 -15.18
N ARG A 243 -3.20 -5.39 -14.75
CA ARG A 243 -3.69 -5.35 -13.36
C ARG A 243 -2.60 -5.79 -12.38
N TYR A 244 -1.90 -6.88 -12.70
CA TYR A 244 -0.79 -7.38 -11.88
C TYR A 244 0.32 -6.34 -11.72
N TRP A 245 0.82 -5.76 -12.82
CA TRP A 245 1.88 -4.76 -12.77
C TRP A 245 1.47 -3.51 -12.01
N PHE A 246 0.23 -3.07 -12.20
CA PHE A 246 -0.31 -1.94 -11.46
C PHE A 246 -0.34 -2.22 -9.94
N GLN A 247 -0.77 -3.41 -9.52
CA GLN A 247 -0.74 -3.82 -8.11
C GLN A 247 0.67 -3.88 -7.53
N VAL A 248 1.62 -4.47 -8.27
CA VAL A 248 3.03 -4.54 -7.85
C VAL A 248 3.58 -3.13 -7.65
N MET A 249 3.32 -2.23 -8.59
CA MET A 249 3.71 -0.84 -8.49
C MET A 249 3.08 -0.12 -7.29
N GLN A 250 1.80 -0.34 -7.01
CA GLN A 250 1.14 0.22 -5.83
C GLN A 250 1.71 -0.32 -4.52
N ALA A 251 1.99 -1.62 -4.45
CA ALA A 251 2.63 -2.23 -3.30
C ALA A 251 4.02 -1.60 -3.04
N ASN A 252 4.82 -1.41 -4.09
CA ASN A 252 6.14 -0.78 -3.98
C ASN A 252 6.04 0.71 -3.59
N ALA A 253 5.07 1.43 -4.15
CA ALA A 253 4.80 2.81 -3.79
C ALA A 253 4.35 2.95 -2.31
N GLY A 254 3.52 2.02 -1.84
CA GLY A 254 3.14 1.92 -0.42
C GLY A 254 4.32 1.63 0.50
N GLN A 255 5.17 0.68 0.10
CA GLN A 255 6.39 0.37 0.83
C GLN A 255 7.32 1.58 0.89
N PHE A 256 7.47 2.32 -0.22
CA PHE A 256 8.20 3.57 -0.24
C PHE A 256 7.66 4.57 0.80
N LEU A 257 6.34 4.81 0.83
CA LEU A 257 5.70 5.69 1.83
C LEU A 257 5.95 5.20 3.26
N GLN A 258 5.91 3.89 3.50
CA GLN A 258 6.25 3.31 4.81
C GLN A 258 7.66 3.65 5.27
N TYR A 259 8.64 3.55 4.38
CA TYR A 259 10.02 3.88 4.72
C TYR A 259 10.22 5.39 4.90
N VAL A 260 9.52 6.23 4.14
CA VAL A 260 9.51 7.69 4.33
C VAL A 260 8.99 8.04 5.74
N SER A 261 7.86 7.46 6.15
CA SER A 261 7.30 7.71 7.49
C SER A 261 8.18 7.14 8.61
N THR A 262 8.74 5.94 8.42
CA THR A 262 9.67 5.34 9.39
C THR A 262 10.90 6.22 9.57
N PHE A 263 11.48 6.70 8.47
CA PHE A 263 12.60 7.63 8.49
C PHE A 263 12.24 8.91 9.26
N TYR A 264 11.07 9.50 8.97
CA TYR A 264 10.59 10.67 9.70
C TYR A 264 10.50 10.42 11.21
N PHE A 265 9.90 9.31 11.63
CA PHE A 265 9.77 8.98 13.06
C PHE A 265 11.12 8.79 13.73
N GLN A 266 12.09 8.21 13.04
CA GLN A 266 13.45 8.09 13.54
C GLN A 266 14.12 9.46 13.68
N CYS A 267 13.99 10.32 12.67
CA CYS A 267 14.42 11.71 12.73
C CYS A 267 13.80 12.43 13.93
N GLN A 268 12.48 12.32 14.13
CA GLN A 268 11.79 12.95 15.25
C GLN A 268 12.34 12.49 16.61
N LYS A 269 12.59 11.19 16.78
CA LYS A 269 13.15 10.64 18.02
C LYS A 269 14.58 11.12 18.27
N GLN A 270 15.43 11.05 17.24
CA GLN A 270 16.87 11.32 17.35
C GLN A 270 17.18 12.83 17.37
N LEU A 271 16.34 13.65 16.75
CA LEU A 271 16.52 15.10 16.61
C LEU A 271 15.61 15.89 17.56
N SER A 272 15.07 15.27 18.60
CA SER A 272 14.26 15.95 19.62
C SER A 272 14.98 17.14 20.28
N GLY A 273 16.32 17.17 20.26
CA GLY A 273 17.14 18.30 20.70
C GLY A 273 17.55 19.29 19.58
N GLN A 274 17.20 19.05 18.33
CA GLN A 274 17.59 19.84 17.14
C GLN A 274 16.36 20.26 16.32
N GLN A 275 15.53 21.13 16.91
CA GLN A 275 14.24 21.53 16.36
C GLN A 275 14.31 22.08 14.92
N GLN A 276 15.35 22.86 14.57
CA GLN A 276 15.52 23.42 13.22
C GLN A 276 15.72 22.34 12.14
N LEU A 277 16.52 21.30 12.45
CA LEU A 277 16.78 20.23 11.48
C LEU A 277 15.56 19.34 11.35
N LEU A 278 14.85 19.08 12.47
CA LEU A 278 13.57 18.39 12.44
C LEU A 278 12.55 19.15 11.59
N GLU A 279 12.39 20.46 11.79
CA GLU A 279 11.48 21.29 11.00
C GLU A 279 11.82 21.25 9.51
N LEU A 280 13.11 21.28 9.14
CA LEU A 280 13.53 21.14 7.74
C LEU A 280 13.16 19.78 7.15
N VAL A 281 13.36 18.69 7.90
CA VAL A 281 12.93 17.34 7.46
C VAL A 281 11.40 17.27 7.37
N CYS A 282 10.68 17.86 8.33
CA CYS A 282 9.22 17.94 8.32
C CYS A 282 8.73 18.66 7.07
N MET A 283 9.26 19.84 6.75
CA MET A 283 8.83 20.62 5.59
C MET A 283 9.05 19.90 4.25
N GLN A 284 9.96 18.93 4.19
CA GLN A 284 10.24 18.14 2.99
C GLN A 284 9.42 16.86 2.91
N VAL A 285 9.24 16.17 4.05
CA VAL A 285 8.53 14.88 4.11
C VAL A 285 7.02 15.08 4.22
N ALA A 286 6.57 16.08 4.99
CA ALA A 286 5.16 16.35 5.25
C ALA A 286 4.35 16.44 3.96
N PRO A 287 4.75 17.22 2.93
CA PRO A 287 3.96 17.34 1.70
C PRO A 287 3.72 16.01 0.99
N VAL A 288 4.63 15.04 1.11
CA VAL A 288 4.50 13.75 0.42
C VAL A 288 3.64 12.78 1.19
N VAL A 289 3.77 12.73 2.52
CA VAL A 289 2.94 11.84 3.34
C VAL A 289 1.52 12.36 3.48
N SER A 290 1.33 13.69 3.52
CA SER A 290 0.01 14.33 3.59
C SER A 290 -0.63 14.60 2.22
N ASP A 291 0.05 14.28 1.12
CA ASP A 291 -0.52 14.45 -0.22
C ASP A 291 -1.79 13.59 -0.37
N PRO A 292 -2.88 14.13 -0.94
CA PRO A 292 -4.11 13.38 -1.12
C PRO A 292 -3.93 12.08 -1.92
N ALA A 293 -3.04 12.05 -2.92
CA ALA A 293 -2.76 10.85 -3.71
C ALA A 293 -2.00 9.79 -2.89
N SER A 294 -1.07 10.21 -2.04
CA SER A 294 -0.40 9.30 -1.09
C SER A 294 -1.39 8.70 -0.09
N LEU A 295 -2.28 9.54 0.46
CA LEU A 295 -3.33 9.08 1.39
C LEU A 295 -4.29 8.10 0.69
N GLU A 296 -4.74 8.41 -0.53
CA GLU A 296 -5.56 7.53 -1.36
C GLU A 296 -4.87 6.18 -1.61
N LEU A 297 -3.58 6.18 -1.99
CA LEU A 297 -2.79 4.96 -2.17
C LEU A 297 -2.77 4.11 -0.90
N LEU A 298 -2.52 4.73 0.25
CA LEU A 298 -2.47 4.03 1.54
C LEU A 298 -3.84 3.44 1.91
N TRP A 299 -4.93 4.13 1.62
CA TRP A 299 -6.28 3.57 1.79
C TRP A 299 -6.55 2.39 0.87
N GLN A 300 -6.13 2.45 -0.39
CA GLN A 300 -6.25 1.35 -1.35
C GLN A 300 -5.47 0.12 -0.87
N LEU A 301 -4.25 0.31 -0.34
CA LEU A 301 -3.45 -0.77 0.22
C LEU A 301 -4.09 -1.37 1.49
N LEU A 302 -4.61 -0.51 2.37
CA LEU A 302 -5.31 -0.97 3.57
C LEU A 302 -6.55 -1.78 3.21
N TYR A 303 -7.28 -1.34 2.19
CA TYR A 303 -8.42 -2.05 1.66
C TYR A 303 -8.02 -3.43 1.12
N LEU A 304 -6.97 -3.50 0.31
CA LEU A 304 -6.45 -4.75 -0.23
C LEU A 304 -6.08 -5.74 0.89
N ASP A 305 -5.38 -5.27 1.93
CA ASP A 305 -5.05 -6.10 3.09
C ASP A 305 -6.29 -6.61 3.82
N THR A 306 -7.32 -5.76 3.94
CA THR A 306 -8.61 -6.12 4.54
C THR A 306 -9.30 -7.22 3.71
N GLN A 307 -9.29 -7.11 2.38
CA GLN A 307 -9.83 -8.13 1.49
C GLN A 307 -9.12 -9.47 1.63
N ILE A 308 -7.79 -9.46 1.64
CA ILE A 308 -7.00 -10.68 1.82
C ILE A 308 -7.39 -11.33 3.16
N LEU A 309 -7.47 -10.57 4.24
CA LEU A 309 -7.89 -11.09 5.55
C LEU A 309 -9.29 -11.71 5.52
N TYR A 310 -10.23 -11.13 4.76
CA TYR A 310 -11.54 -11.74 4.55
C TYR A 310 -11.49 -13.07 3.81
N GLN A 311 -10.74 -13.14 2.71
CA GLN A 311 -10.60 -14.36 1.94
C GLN A 311 -9.95 -15.46 2.78
N GLN A 312 -8.91 -15.13 3.54
CA GLN A 312 -8.27 -16.06 4.47
C GLN A 312 -9.24 -16.54 5.55
N ARG A 313 -10.09 -15.65 6.07
CA ARG A 313 -11.15 -16.02 7.04
C ARG A 313 -12.21 -16.93 6.42
N ALA A 314 -12.68 -16.64 5.22
CA ALA A 314 -13.66 -17.47 4.53
C ALA A 314 -13.11 -18.88 4.30
N THR A 315 -11.86 -18.97 3.83
CA THR A 315 -11.13 -20.23 3.65
C THR A 315 -10.99 -21.01 4.96
N TYR A 316 -10.62 -20.33 6.05
CA TYR A 316 -10.52 -20.95 7.37
C TYR A 316 -11.86 -21.53 7.86
N VAL A 317 -12.95 -20.75 7.74
CA VAL A 317 -14.30 -21.18 8.14
C VAL A 317 -14.76 -22.38 7.30
N GLN A 318 -14.45 -22.39 5.99
CA GLN A 318 -14.75 -23.52 5.12
C GLN A 318 -13.96 -24.78 5.49
N GLN A 319 -12.67 -24.64 5.81
CA GLN A 319 -11.83 -25.74 6.28
C GLN A 319 -12.36 -26.34 7.60
N GLN A 320 -12.72 -25.49 8.57
CA GLN A 320 -13.32 -25.95 9.84
C GLN A 320 -14.64 -26.73 9.64
N ARG A 321 -15.46 -26.34 8.67
CA ARG A 321 -16.70 -27.06 8.35
C ARG A 321 -16.44 -28.43 7.74
N SER A 322 -15.42 -28.55 6.89
CA SER A 322 -15.08 -29.82 6.24
C SER A 322 -14.50 -30.86 7.21
N SER A 323 -13.73 -30.46 8.22
CA SER A 323 -13.13 -31.39 9.19
C SER A 323 -14.14 -31.93 10.22
N GLY A 324 -15.22 -31.20 10.50
CA GLY A 324 -16.28 -31.63 11.41
C GLY A 324 -17.21 -32.72 10.85
N GLN A 325 -17.30 -32.89 9.52
CA GLN A 325 -18.23 -33.86 8.90
C GLN A 325 -17.62 -35.26 8.74
N THR A 326 -16.30 -35.41 8.75
CA THR A 326 -15.65 -36.71 8.56
C THR A 326 -15.68 -37.63 9.77
N SER A 327 -16.01 -37.12 10.97
CA SER A 327 -16.00 -37.89 12.22
C SER A 327 -17.37 -38.47 12.62
N SER A 328 -18.47 -38.09 11.96
CA SER A 328 -19.82 -38.54 12.33
C SER A 328 -20.37 -39.71 11.49
N SER A 329 -19.68 -40.13 10.41
CA SER A 329 -20.17 -41.19 9.52
C SER A 329 -19.53 -42.57 9.70
N SER A 330 -18.55 -42.74 10.61
CA SER A 330 -17.87 -44.02 10.84
C SER A 330 -18.52 -44.93 11.88
N GLY A 331 -19.80 -44.71 12.22
CA GLY A 331 -20.47 -45.37 13.33
C GLY A 331 -21.78 -46.08 12.98
N SER A 332 -21.92 -46.75 11.83
CA SER A 332 -23.11 -47.60 11.54
C SER A 332 -22.84 -48.61 10.43
N SER A 333 -21.95 -49.56 10.66
CA SER A 333 -21.90 -50.77 9.83
C SER A 333 -21.64 -51.99 10.69
N SER A 334 -22.75 -52.57 11.17
CA SER A 334 -22.88 -53.98 11.55
C SER A 334 -24.26 -54.46 11.12
N SER A 335 -24.30 -55.11 9.95
CA SER A 335 -24.94 -56.40 9.63
C SER A 335 -26.20 -56.78 10.43
N SER A 336 -27.32 -57.24 9.86
CA SER A 336 -27.42 -58.43 9.00
C SER A 336 -28.86 -58.66 8.44
N SER A 337 -28.96 -59.16 7.18
CA SER A 337 -29.92 -60.20 6.63
C SER A 337 -31.45 -60.00 6.72
N SER A 338 -32.34 -60.34 5.77
CA SER A 338 -32.33 -61.10 4.49
C SER A 338 -33.74 -61.05 3.81
N SER A 339 -33.81 -61.15 2.47
CA SER A 339 -34.92 -61.72 1.59
C SER A 339 -36.33 -61.05 1.60
N SER A 340 -37.16 -60.93 0.54
CA SER A 340 -37.22 -61.43 -0.85
C SER A 340 -38.25 -60.61 -1.68
N SER A 341 -38.04 -60.56 -3.01
CA SER A 341 -39.03 -60.65 -4.12
C SER A 341 -40.33 -59.82 -4.15
N SER A 342 -40.49 -58.98 -5.19
CA SER A 342 -41.51 -59.11 -6.28
C SER A 342 -42.13 -57.77 -6.73
N ASN A 343 -41.89 -57.48 -8.02
CA ASN A 343 -42.75 -56.83 -9.02
C ASN A 343 -43.43 -55.46 -8.79
N SER A 344 -43.02 -54.54 -9.69
CA SER A 344 -43.83 -53.58 -10.47
C SER A 344 -44.74 -52.57 -9.76
N ASP A 345 -44.28 -51.32 -9.69
CA ASP A 345 -45.13 -50.13 -9.84
C ASP A 345 -44.29 -48.88 -10.17
N PRO A 346 -44.67 -48.05 -11.17
CA PRO A 346 -44.05 -46.76 -11.41
C PRO A 346 -44.97 -45.64 -10.90
N GLN A 347 -44.92 -45.29 -9.62
CA GLN A 347 -45.63 -44.10 -9.14
C GLN A 347 -44.94 -43.40 -7.95
N LEU A 348 -44.57 -42.14 -8.21
CA LEU A 348 -44.58 -40.99 -7.30
C LEU A 348 -44.00 -41.17 -5.88
N HIS A 349 -42.71 -40.86 -5.74
CA HIS A 349 -42.15 -40.40 -4.47
C HIS A 349 -41.30 -39.14 -4.68
N VAL A 350 -41.97 -37.99 -4.66
CA VAL A 350 -41.38 -36.67 -4.45
C VAL A 350 -41.61 -36.32 -2.98
N GLN A 351 -40.70 -36.72 -2.09
CA GLN A 351 -40.53 -36.10 -0.76
C GLN A 351 -39.41 -36.80 0.00
N GLY A 352 -38.31 -36.09 0.23
CA GLY A 352 -37.19 -36.61 1.03
C GLY A 352 -35.91 -35.78 1.03
N ALA A 353 -35.79 -34.72 0.22
CA ALA A 353 -34.58 -33.89 0.14
C ALA A 353 -34.67 -32.54 0.88
N GLY A 354 -35.70 -32.31 1.71
CA GLY A 354 -36.01 -30.98 2.28
C GLY A 354 -35.58 -30.72 3.73
N GLN A 355 -35.03 -31.69 4.47
CA GLN A 355 -34.74 -31.50 5.90
C GLN A 355 -33.25 -31.31 6.26
N GLN A 356 -32.31 -31.58 5.35
CA GLN A 356 -30.89 -31.31 5.64
C GLN A 356 -30.49 -29.84 5.45
N THR A 357 -31.25 -29.05 4.68
CA THR A 357 -30.94 -27.63 4.45
C THR A 357 -31.33 -26.73 5.64
N LEU A 358 -32.25 -27.16 6.51
CA LEU A 358 -32.72 -26.35 7.65
C LEU A 358 -31.88 -26.48 8.92
N GLN A 359 -31.06 -27.53 9.07
CA GLN A 359 -30.14 -27.65 10.22
C GLN A 359 -28.88 -26.79 10.05
N CYS A 360 -28.41 -26.54 8.82
CA CYS A 360 -27.24 -25.69 8.58
C CYS A 360 -27.48 -24.22 9.00
N SER A 361 -28.72 -23.72 8.88
CA SER A 361 -29.05 -22.33 9.23
C SER A 361 -29.09 -22.04 10.74
N LYS A 362 -29.32 -23.04 11.61
CA LYS A 362 -29.37 -22.83 13.07
C LYS A 362 -27.99 -22.75 13.72
N GLU A 363 -27.00 -23.49 13.22
CA GLU A 363 -25.61 -23.39 13.70
C GLU A 363 -24.89 -22.15 13.15
N GLN A 364 -25.38 -21.55 12.07
CA GLN A 364 -24.84 -20.29 11.56
C GLN A 364 -25.15 -19.08 12.47
N GLN A 365 -26.24 -19.12 13.25
CA GLN A 365 -26.62 -18.02 14.14
C GLN A 365 -25.85 -17.99 15.46
N SER A 366 -25.14 -19.07 15.83
CA SER A 366 -24.40 -19.14 17.09
C SER A 366 -22.90 -18.89 16.94
N SER A 367 -22.38 -18.63 15.73
CA SER A 367 -21.00 -18.19 15.57
C SER A 367 -20.88 -16.79 16.18
N PRO A 368 -20.20 -16.62 17.34
CA PRO A 368 -20.32 -15.42 18.16
C PRO A 368 -19.70 -14.15 17.54
N PHE A 369 -19.22 -14.21 16.29
CA PHE A 369 -18.57 -13.10 15.62
C PHE A 369 -18.88 -13.12 14.12
N HIS A 370 -20.12 -12.85 13.72
CA HIS A 370 -20.39 -12.47 12.33
C HIS A 370 -19.81 -11.06 12.09
N ILE A 371 -18.56 -10.99 11.61
CA ILE A 371 -17.97 -9.72 11.15
C ILE A 371 -18.66 -9.36 9.82
N PRO A 372 -19.39 -8.24 9.76
CA PRO A 372 -20.04 -7.81 8.53
C PRO A 372 -18.98 -7.46 7.49
N ALA A 373 -19.11 -8.02 6.30
CA ALA A 373 -18.30 -7.67 5.15
C ALA A 373 -18.78 -6.33 4.60
N PHE A 374 -18.43 -5.22 5.27
CA PHE A 374 -18.96 -3.89 4.92
C PHE A 374 -18.57 -3.49 3.49
N HIS A 375 -17.44 -3.97 3.01
CA HIS A 375 -17.01 -3.86 1.61
C HIS A 375 -17.96 -4.50 0.59
N GLN A 376 -18.91 -5.36 0.98
CA GLN A 376 -19.91 -5.91 0.05
C GLN A 376 -21.07 -4.96 -0.22
N HIS A 377 -21.16 -3.83 0.50
CA HIS A 377 -22.16 -2.82 0.19
C HIS A 377 -21.74 -2.04 -1.06
N PRO A 378 -22.56 -2.02 -2.13
CA PRO A 378 -22.22 -1.34 -3.39
C PRO A 378 -21.94 0.15 -3.20
N ASP A 379 -22.59 0.78 -2.22
CA ASP A 379 -22.39 2.19 -1.90
C ASP A 379 -20.98 2.48 -1.33
N MET A 380 -20.35 1.51 -0.64
CA MET A 380 -18.98 1.68 -0.13
C MET A 380 -17.95 1.69 -1.27
N LEU A 381 -18.22 0.93 -2.32
CA LEU A 381 -17.31 0.74 -3.43
C LEU A 381 -17.20 1.99 -4.29
N GLN A 382 -18.25 2.81 -4.30
CA GLN A 382 -18.24 4.11 -4.96
C GLN A 382 -17.55 5.21 -4.12
N LEU A 383 -17.47 5.01 -2.81
CA LEU A 383 -16.91 5.98 -1.86
C LEU A 383 -15.41 5.78 -1.60
N LEU A 384 -14.86 4.61 -1.94
CA LEU A 384 -13.43 4.39 -1.87
C LEU A 384 -12.74 5.06 -3.07
N PRO A 385 -11.67 5.81 -2.82
CA PRO A 385 -10.97 6.50 -3.88
C PRO A 385 -10.31 5.47 -4.81
N GLY A 386 -10.74 5.49 -6.08
CA GLY A 386 -10.44 4.47 -7.10
C GLY A 386 -11.63 3.58 -7.54
N GLY A 387 -12.68 3.44 -6.74
CA GLY A 387 -13.92 2.77 -7.15
C GLY A 387 -13.88 1.23 -7.26
N GLN A 388 -14.89 0.64 -7.91
CA GLN A 388 -15.07 -0.81 -8.12
C GLN A 388 -13.88 -1.48 -8.83
N ALA A 389 -13.22 -0.77 -9.75
CA ALA A 389 -12.16 -1.35 -10.58
C ALA A 389 -10.94 -1.79 -9.76
N TYR A 390 -10.67 -1.10 -8.65
CA TYR A 390 -9.67 -1.51 -7.67
C TYR A 390 -10.03 -2.81 -6.95
N LEU A 391 -11.31 -3.04 -6.74
CA LEU A 391 -11.83 -4.21 -6.04
C LEU A 391 -11.73 -5.44 -6.93
N ASP A 392 -12.08 -5.27 -8.19
CA ASP A 392 -11.97 -6.32 -9.19
C ASP A 392 -10.51 -6.69 -9.40
N ALA A 393 -9.60 -5.72 -9.33
CA ALA A 393 -8.17 -5.97 -9.30
C ALA A 393 -7.77 -6.72 -8.02
N ALA A 394 -8.10 -6.22 -6.83
CA ALA A 394 -7.77 -6.84 -5.55
C ALA A 394 -8.31 -8.28 -5.42
N ALA A 395 -9.51 -8.53 -5.93
CA ALA A 395 -10.11 -9.86 -5.99
C ALA A 395 -9.43 -10.79 -7.02
N ALA A 396 -8.90 -10.21 -8.09
CA ALA A 396 -8.12 -10.92 -9.11
C ALA A 396 -6.63 -11.07 -8.74
N ALA A 397 -6.16 -10.37 -7.71
CA ALA A 397 -4.82 -10.58 -7.17
C ALA A 397 -4.73 -12.07 -6.83
N PRO A 398 -3.78 -12.81 -7.42
CA PRO A 398 -3.62 -14.20 -7.06
C PRO A 398 -3.45 -14.20 -5.55
N ALA A 399 -4.35 -14.89 -4.84
CA ALA A 399 -3.96 -15.50 -3.60
C ALA A 399 -2.75 -16.31 -4.01
N GLU A 400 -1.55 -15.72 -3.80
CA GLU A 400 -0.30 -16.39 -4.04
C GLU A 400 -0.51 -17.82 -3.54
N SER A 401 -0.05 -18.83 -4.28
CA SER A 401 -0.38 -20.23 -4.03
C SER A 401 0.17 -20.68 -2.68
N TRP A 402 -0.57 -20.38 -1.61
CA TRP A 402 -0.22 -20.62 -0.22
C TRP A 402 -0.79 -21.99 0.15
N ASP A 403 -0.39 -23.00 -0.62
CA ASP A 403 -0.84 -24.38 -0.46
C ASP A 403 -0.16 -25.02 0.76
N GLY A 404 -0.72 -24.77 1.95
CA GLY A 404 -0.36 -25.47 3.18
C GLY A 404 -0.99 -24.89 4.44
N HIS A 405 -1.38 -25.74 5.40
CA HIS A 405 -2.00 -25.31 6.67
C HIS A 405 -1.10 -24.40 7.52
N GLY A 406 0.23 -24.56 7.46
CA GLY A 406 1.17 -23.64 8.12
C GLY A 406 1.29 -22.28 7.43
N VAL A 407 0.90 -22.23 6.15
CA VAL A 407 1.05 -21.07 5.28
C VAL A 407 -0.06 -20.06 5.59
N LEU A 408 -1.29 -20.51 5.88
CA LEU A 408 -2.41 -19.65 6.29
C LEU A 408 -2.08 -18.74 7.49
N HIS A 409 -1.52 -19.30 8.56
CA HIS A 409 -1.19 -18.51 9.76
C HIS A 409 -0.10 -17.47 9.47
N ALA A 410 0.92 -17.85 8.69
CA ALA A 410 1.94 -16.92 8.23
C ALA A 410 1.33 -15.81 7.36
N ALA A 411 0.34 -16.13 6.52
CA ALA A 411 -0.36 -15.20 5.62
C ALA A 411 -1.10 -14.15 6.41
N VAL A 412 -1.95 -14.62 7.32
CA VAL A 412 -2.76 -13.77 8.19
C VAL A 412 -1.85 -12.88 9.03
N THR A 413 -0.77 -13.45 9.59
CA THR A 413 0.20 -12.67 10.37
C THR A 413 0.92 -11.62 9.51
N CYS A 414 1.34 -11.96 8.29
CA CYS A 414 1.97 -11.03 7.36
C CYS A 414 1.03 -9.89 6.95
N CYS A 415 -0.21 -10.22 6.58
CA CYS A 415 -1.25 -9.25 6.19
C CYS A 415 -1.59 -8.32 7.36
N VAL A 416 -1.78 -8.84 8.57
CA VAL A 416 -2.03 -8.01 9.75
C VAL A 416 -0.84 -7.08 10.05
N LYS A 417 0.40 -7.54 9.89
CA LYS A 417 1.59 -6.70 10.05
C LYS A 417 1.61 -5.56 9.02
N ARG A 418 1.34 -5.88 7.76
CA ARG A 418 1.30 -4.90 6.67
C ARG A 418 0.19 -3.87 6.90
N ALA A 419 -1.03 -4.33 7.20
CA ALA A 419 -2.15 -3.46 7.52
C ALA A 419 -1.87 -2.55 8.72
N SER A 420 -1.26 -3.08 9.78
CA SER A 420 -0.86 -2.31 10.97
C SER A 420 0.15 -1.22 10.62
N ALA A 421 1.17 -1.53 9.81
CA ALA A 421 2.12 -0.53 9.35
C ALA A 421 1.45 0.55 8.47
N THR A 422 0.55 0.16 7.57
CA THR A 422 -0.25 1.09 6.75
C THR A 422 -1.09 2.01 7.64
N CYS A 423 -1.68 1.48 8.73
CA CYS A 423 -2.44 2.28 9.68
C CYS A 423 -1.58 3.29 10.45
N ASP A 424 -0.39 2.89 10.90
CA ASP A 424 0.54 3.81 11.56
C ASP A 424 0.90 4.99 10.64
N ILE A 425 1.17 4.70 9.35
CA ILE A 425 1.47 5.72 8.34
C ILE A 425 0.27 6.63 8.11
N LEU A 426 -0.94 6.08 7.97
CA LEU A 426 -2.16 6.87 7.76
C LEU A 426 -2.45 7.77 8.96
N ALA A 427 -2.35 7.24 10.18
CA ALA A 427 -2.59 8.01 11.40
C ALA A 427 -1.61 9.19 11.50
N PHE A 428 -0.34 8.92 11.20
CA PHE A 428 0.71 9.91 11.10
C PHE A 428 0.43 10.98 10.04
N SER A 429 0.09 10.54 8.83
CA SER A 429 -0.13 11.42 7.69
C SER A 429 -1.36 12.31 7.88
N LEU A 430 -2.42 11.77 8.50
CA LEU A 430 -3.60 12.54 8.91
C LEU A 430 -3.28 13.57 9.98
N SER A 431 -2.45 13.23 10.96
CA SER A 431 -2.01 14.17 12.00
C SER A 431 -1.23 15.34 11.39
N ILE A 432 -0.30 15.05 10.45
CA ILE A 432 0.40 16.09 9.70
C ILE A 432 -0.57 16.94 8.88
N ALA A 433 -1.48 16.30 8.12
CA ALA A 433 -2.46 17.02 7.31
C ALA A 433 -3.28 17.99 8.17
N GLN A 434 -3.80 17.53 9.31
CA GLN A 434 -4.57 18.35 10.26
C GLN A 434 -3.79 19.57 10.79
N HIS A 435 -2.47 19.46 10.93
CA HIS A 435 -1.65 20.57 11.41
C HIS A 435 -1.32 21.60 10.33
N HIS A 436 -1.23 21.20 9.06
CA HIS A 436 -0.82 22.08 7.98
C HIS A 436 -1.99 22.68 7.20
N GLU A 437 -3.09 21.95 7.05
CA GLU A 437 -4.23 22.37 6.23
C GLU A 437 -5.52 21.85 6.84
N SER A 438 -6.54 22.72 6.95
CA SER A 438 -7.87 22.27 7.35
C SER A 438 -8.39 21.30 6.30
N LEU A 439 -8.51 20.02 6.66
CA LEU A 439 -9.07 19.00 5.78
C LEU A 439 -10.44 19.45 5.29
N ASP A 440 -10.61 19.50 3.97
CA ASP A 440 -11.89 19.85 3.35
C ASP A 440 -12.96 18.85 3.79
N ARG A 441 -14.18 19.33 4.02
CA ARG A 441 -15.33 18.50 4.41
C ARG A 441 -15.66 17.48 3.34
N ASP A 442 -15.37 17.81 2.08
CA ASP A 442 -15.61 16.95 0.92
C ASP A 442 -14.40 16.05 0.60
N ALA A 443 -13.37 16.01 1.46
CA ALA A 443 -12.25 15.11 1.29
C ALA A 443 -12.74 13.64 1.35
N SER A 444 -12.56 12.91 0.25
CA SER A 444 -12.88 11.48 0.11
C SER A 444 -12.26 10.61 1.23
N LEU A 445 -11.15 11.09 1.78
CA LEU A 445 -10.40 10.49 2.89
C LEU A 445 -11.16 10.47 4.22
N LEU A 446 -12.13 11.37 4.41
CA LEU A 446 -12.99 11.45 5.60
C LEU A 446 -14.37 10.81 5.37
N SER A 447 -14.52 10.07 4.27
CA SER A 447 -15.78 9.42 3.94
C SER A 447 -16.16 8.36 4.97
N LEU A 448 -17.48 8.13 5.08
CA LEU A 448 -18.05 7.06 5.90
C LEU A 448 -17.50 5.67 5.55
N ALA A 449 -17.10 5.46 4.30
CA ALA A 449 -16.53 4.19 3.84
C ALA A 449 -15.16 3.91 4.46
N VAL A 450 -14.31 4.94 4.59
CA VAL A 450 -12.99 4.83 5.22
C VAL A 450 -13.12 4.46 6.70
N LEU A 451 -14.02 5.11 7.44
CA LEU A 451 -14.29 4.77 8.84
C LEU A 451 -14.77 3.32 8.99
N ARG A 452 -15.68 2.87 8.13
CA ARG A 452 -16.16 1.48 8.13
C ARG A 452 -15.04 0.49 7.82
N LEU A 453 -14.17 0.81 6.86
CA LEU A 453 -13.03 -0.02 6.51
C LEU A 453 -12.10 -0.24 7.72
N VAL A 454 -11.78 0.81 8.46
CA VAL A 454 -10.93 0.70 9.66
C VAL A 454 -11.60 -0.12 10.77
N LEU A 455 -12.91 0.08 10.99
CA LEU A 455 -13.68 -0.73 11.94
C LEU A 455 -13.67 -2.22 11.56
N GLU A 456 -13.85 -2.50 10.28
CA GLU A 456 -13.85 -3.83 9.70
C GLU A 456 -12.49 -4.52 9.89
N LEU A 457 -11.41 -3.81 9.57
CA LEU A 457 -10.05 -4.27 9.76
C LEU A 457 -9.75 -4.57 11.22
N GLN A 458 -10.21 -3.73 12.15
CA GLN A 458 -10.00 -3.96 13.58
C GLN A 458 -10.67 -5.25 14.07
N LEU A 459 -11.88 -5.56 13.58
CA LEU A 459 -12.58 -6.81 13.89
C LEU A 459 -11.87 -8.03 13.27
N LEU A 460 -11.38 -7.91 12.04
CA LEU A 460 -10.59 -8.96 11.38
C LEU A 460 -9.26 -9.20 12.09
N ALA A 461 -8.58 -8.15 12.53
CA ALA A 461 -7.37 -8.25 13.31
C ALA A 461 -7.61 -8.96 14.63
N ALA A 462 -8.69 -8.62 15.34
CA ALA A 462 -9.07 -9.31 16.57
C ALA A 462 -9.32 -10.82 16.33
N TRP A 463 -9.94 -11.18 15.20
CA TRP A 463 -10.08 -12.57 14.78
C TRP A 463 -8.72 -13.23 14.49
N ALA A 464 -7.86 -12.58 13.70
CA ALA A 464 -6.53 -13.07 13.35
C ALA A 464 -5.66 -13.32 14.59
N LEU A 465 -5.71 -12.44 15.59
CA LEU A 465 -4.96 -12.58 16.84
C LEU A 465 -5.46 -13.72 17.73
N ARG A 466 -6.73 -14.13 17.58
CA ARG A 466 -7.30 -15.32 18.23
C ARG A 466 -6.89 -16.62 17.56
N LEU A 467 -6.55 -16.59 16.27
CA LEU A 467 -6.00 -17.77 15.57
C LEU A 467 -4.59 -18.11 16.00
N GLN A 468 -3.83 -17.13 16.51
CA GLN A 468 -2.46 -17.37 16.93
C GLN A 468 -2.46 -18.32 18.14
N PRO A 469 -1.89 -19.53 18.01
CA PRO A 469 -1.88 -20.50 19.10
C PRO A 469 -1.22 -19.88 20.33
N PRO A 470 -1.70 -20.19 21.55
CA PRO A 470 -1.02 -19.74 22.76
C PRO A 470 0.42 -20.23 22.67
N LEU A 471 1.39 -19.29 22.76
CA LEU A 471 2.80 -19.66 22.82
C LEU A 471 2.94 -20.69 23.96
N PRO A 472 3.57 -21.85 23.73
CA PRO A 472 3.84 -22.76 24.82
C PRO A 472 4.56 -21.96 25.92
N PRO A 473 4.12 -22.03 27.18
CA PRO A 473 4.75 -21.29 28.26
C PRO A 473 6.25 -21.58 28.19
N PRO A 474 7.13 -20.57 28.35
CA PRO A 474 8.57 -20.76 28.25
C PRO A 474 8.95 -21.80 29.30
N GLN A 475 9.04 -23.06 28.87
CA GLN A 475 9.51 -24.12 29.72
C GLN A 475 10.89 -23.67 30.12
N HIS A 476 11.08 -23.38 31.40
CA HIS A 476 12.35 -23.07 32.03
C HIS A 476 13.22 -24.34 31.98
N GLN A 477 13.53 -24.78 30.77
CA GLN A 477 14.31 -25.97 30.50
C GLN A 477 15.78 -25.56 30.66
N GLN A 478 16.24 -25.63 31.91
CA GLN A 478 17.51 -26.24 32.29
C GLN A 478 18.72 -25.98 31.37
N GLN A 479 18.95 -24.73 30.94
CA GLN A 479 20.28 -24.30 30.46
C GLN A 479 21.18 -23.98 31.66
N GLN A 480 21.52 -25.02 32.43
CA GLN A 480 22.86 -25.10 32.98
C GLN A 480 23.67 -25.96 32.01
N GLN A 481 24.74 -25.38 31.45
CA GLN A 481 25.83 -26.07 30.70
C GLN A 481 25.72 -26.21 29.17
N GLN A 482 25.24 -25.21 28.44
CA GLN A 482 25.65 -25.07 27.03
C GLN A 482 26.67 -23.93 26.86
N PRO A 483 27.79 -24.17 26.15
CA PRO A 483 28.90 -23.24 26.01
C PRO A 483 28.54 -21.98 25.20
N PRO A 484 29.13 -20.82 25.54
CA PRO A 484 28.66 -19.48 25.15
C PRO A 484 28.98 -19.01 23.71
N SER A 485 28.95 -19.88 22.69
CA SER A 485 29.57 -19.55 21.39
C SER A 485 28.62 -19.39 20.19
N GLN A 486 27.31 -19.56 20.36
CA GLN A 486 26.34 -19.30 19.30
C GLN A 486 25.27 -18.38 19.84
N GLN A 487 25.41 -17.08 19.61
CA GLN A 487 24.28 -16.16 19.71
C GLN A 487 23.20 -16.71 18.75
N PRO A 488 22.04 -17.14 19.26
CA PRO A 488 20.94 -17.49 18.37
C PRO A 488 20.65 -16.27 17.50
N PRO A 489 20.45 -16.45 16.18
CA PRO A 489 20.11 -15.34 15.29
C PRO A 489 18.94 -14.59 15.90
N ALA A 490 19.07 -13.26 15.99
CA ALA A 490 18.14 -12.36 16.65
C ALA A 490 16.70 -12.86 16.54
N ALA A 491 16.19 -13.48 17.61
CA ALA A 491 14.90 -14.13 17.59
C ALA A 491 13.87 -13.06 17.23
N GLN A 492 13.18 -13.26 16.11
CA GLN A 492 12.13 -12.36 15.64
C GLN A 492 11.18 -12.12 16.80
N GLN A 493 11.17 -10.89 17.33
CA GLN A 493 10.32 -10.58 18.47
C GLN A 493 8.88 -10.87 18.06
N PRO A 494 8.14 -11.68 18.85
CA PRO A 494 6.75 -11.96 18.54
C PRO A 494 6.03 -10.62 18.44
N LEU A 495 5.32 -10.44 17.33
CA LEU A 495 4.54 -9.24 17.10
C LEU A 495 3.63 -9.02 18.31
N SER A 496 3.79 -7.91 19.00
CA SER A 496 2.95 -7.60 20.16
C SER A 496 1.51 -7.49 19.68
N LYS A 497 0.68 -8.50 20.01
CA LYS A 497 -0.74 -8.54 19.64
C LYS A 497 -1.43 -7.22 19.99
N THR A 498 -1.04 -6.64 21.13
CA THR A 498 -1.52 -5.36 21.65
C THR A 498 -1.09 -4.18 20.79
N ALA A 499 0.16 -4.16 20.29
CA ALA A 499 0.66 -3.05 19.47
C ALA A 499 -0.14 -2.90 18.16
N VAL A 500 -0.45 -4.02 17.51
CA VAL A 500 -1.27 -4.05 16.28
C VAL A 500 -2.65 -3.44 16.52
N LEU A 501 -3.35 -3.88 17.56
CA LEU A 501 -4.70 -3.40 17.85
C LEU A 501 -4.70 -1.91 18.21
N LEU A 502 -3.66 -1.46 18.89
CA LEU A 502 -3.47 -0.05 19.20
C LEU A 502 -3.25 0.76 17.92
N SER A 503 -2.45 0.29 16.95
CA SER A 503 -2.28 1.01 15.66
C SER A 503 -3.61 1.25 14.93
N PHE A 504 -4.49 0.25 14.91
CA PHE A 504 -5.82 0.37 14.31
C PHE A 504 -6.71 1.35 15.07
N ASN A 505 -6.61 1.35 16.39
CA ASN A 505 -7.36 2.25 17.24
C ASN A 505 -6.87 3.71 17.14
N ASP A 506 -5.56 3.92 17.09
CA ASP A 506 -4.92 5.22 16.90
C ASP A 506 -5.36 5.84 15.55
N LEU A 507 -5.40 5.04 14.48
CA LEU A 507 -5.93 5.48 13.19
C LEU A 507 -7.42 5.84 13.27
N LEU A 508 -8.24 4.97 13.88
CA LEU A 508 -9.68 5.21 14.02
C LEU A 508 -9.94 6.53 14.76
N LEU A 509 -9.19 6.81 15.82
CA LEU A 509 -9.30 8.06 16.57
C LEU A 509 -8.84 9.27 15.77
N SER A 510 -7.74 9.13 15.04
CA SER A 510 -7.23 10.18 14.16
C SER A 510 -8.27 10.56 13.10
N LEU A 511 -8.94 9.57 12.50
CA LEU A 511 -10.05 9.76 11.58
C LEU A 511 -11.25 10.43 12.25
N LEU A 512 -11.67 9.98 13.43
CA LEU A 512 -12.79 10.59 14.15
C LEU A 512 -12.51 12.06 14.51
N LYS A 513 -11.28 12.36 14.96
CA LYS A 513 -10.82 13.73 15.22
C LYS A 513 -10.88 14.56 13.93
N ALA A 514 -10.38 14.04 12.81
CA ALA A 514 -10.43 14.70 11.51
C ALA A 514 -11.86 15.02 11.06
N VAL A 515 -12.76 14.04 11.17
CA VAL A 515 -14.17 14.17 10.77
C VAL A 515 -14.89 15.20 11.64
N LEU A 516 -14.62 15.22 12.94
CA LEU A 516 -15.19 16.21 13.87
C LEU A 516 -14.70 17.62 13.56
N GLN A 517 -13.41 17.78 13.25
CA GLN A 517 -12.84 19.07 12.83
C GLN A 517 -13.46 19.56 11.51
N ALA A 518 -13.60 18.67 10.52
CA ALA A 518 -14.18 19.00 9.22
C ALA A 518 -15.70 19.26 9.27
N SER A 519 -16.42 18.60 10.17
CA SER A 519 -17.89 18.69 10.30
C SER A 519 -18.36 19.76 11.29
N GLY A 520 -17.45 20.37 12.04
CA GLY A 520 -17.72 21.50 12.94
C GLY A 520 -18.18 21.12 14.36
N SER A 521 -18.95 20.05 14.57
CA SER A 521 -19.42 19.71 15.93
C SER A 521 -19.94 18.29 16.19
N CYS A 522 -20.31 17.51 15.17
CA CYS A 522 -20.84 16.15 15.37
C CYS A 522 -20.33 15.16 14.33
N LEU A 523 -20.34 13.87 14.68
CA LEU A 523 -20.17 12.82 13.69
C LEU A 523 -21.40 12.79 12.77
N PRO A 524 -21.24 12.41 11.48
CA PRO A 524 -22.37 12.24 10.59
C PRO A 524 -23.46 11.37 11.24
N PRO A 525 -24.72 11.83 11.31
CA PRO A 525 -25.78 11.09 12.01
C PRO A 525 -26.01 9.71 11.39
N GLU A 526 -25.75 9.53 10.10
CA GLU A 526 -25.81 8.26 9.38
C GLU A 526 -24.83 7.24 9.96
N LEU A 527 -23.63 7.69 10.37
CA LEU A 527 -22.62 6.82 10.99
C LEU A 527 -23.11 6.33 12.35
N LEU A 528 -23.62 7.24 13.18
CA LEU A 528 -24.11 6.90 14.52
C LEU A 528 -25.35 6.00 14.46
N GLN A 529 -26.29 6.28 13.55
CA GLN A 529 -27.53 5.51 13.42
C GLN A 529 -27.29 4.10 12.87
N GLN A 530 -26.43 3.96 11.86
CA GLN A 530 -26.22 2.67 11.20
C GLN A 530 -25.12 1.83 11.86
N HIS A 531 -24.09 2.48 12.42
CA HIS A 531 -22.87 1.80 12.89
C HIS A 531 -22.45 2.18 14.32
N GLY A 532 -23.28 2.90 15.07
CA GLY A 532 -22.94 3.35 16.43
C GLY A 532 -22.57 2.20 17.37
N LEU A 533 -23.25 1.04 17.26
CA LEU A 533 -22.93 -0.14 18.06
C LEU A 533 -21.56 -0.74 17.67
N GLN A 534 -21.28 -0.86 16.37
CA GLN A 534 -20.01 -1.39 15.87
C GLN A 534 -18.85 -0.45 16.21
N LEU A 535 -19.07 0.86 16.15
CA LEU A 535 -18.11 1.87 16.59
C LEU A 535 -17.79 1.70 18.09
N LEU A 536 -18.82 1.55 18.94
CA LEU A 536 -18.64 1.31 20.37
C LEU A 536 -17.91 -0.01 20.64
N GLN A 537 -18.23 -1.08 19.92
CA GLN A 537 -17.56 -2.37 20.04
C GLN A 537 -16.11 -2.30 19.61
N ALA A 538 -15.81 -1.63 18.50
CA ALA A 538 -14.45 -1.44 18.01
C ALA A 538 -13.63 -0.60 18.99
N LEU A 539 -14.16 0.50 19.51
CA LEU A 539 -13.45 1.32 20.50
C LEU A 539 -13.27 0.60 21.85
N ALA A 540 -14.17 -0.31 22.21
CA ALA A 540 -14.02 -1.14 23.40
C ALA A 540 -13.05 -2.34 23.20
N ALA A 541 -12.80 -2.77 21.96
CA ALA A 541 -12.05 -3.99 21.67
C ALA A 541 -10.62 -4.00 22.23
N PRO A 542 -9.80 -2.92 22.14
CA PRO A 542 -8.46 -2.90 22.71
C PRO A 542 -8.49 -3.07 24.23
N VAL A 543 -9.45 -2.43 24.91
CA VAL A 543 -9.63 -2.53 26.37
C VAL A 543 -10.01 -3.96 26.76
N GLN A 544 -10.95 -4.57 26.04
CA GLN A 544 -11.35 -5.97 26.28
C GLN A 544 -10.19 -6.93 26.05
N GLN A 545 -9.38 -6.73 25.00
CA GLN A 545 -8.22 -7.58 24.71
C GLN A 545 -7.09 -7.38 25.72
N GLN A 546 -6.89 -6.15 26.20
CA GLN A 546 -5.94 -5.87 27.28
C GLN A 546 -6.39 -6.55 28.58
N GLN A 547 -7.68 -6.52 28.91
CA GLN A 547 -8.22 -7.25 30.07
C GLN A 547 -7.99 -8.75 29.95
N LEU A 548 -8.26 -9.36 28.78
CA LEU A 548 -7.99 -10.77 28.52
C LEU A 548 -6.49 -11.13 28.58
N SER A 549 -5.61 -10.21 28.17
CA SER A 549 -4.15 -10.44 28.17
C SER A 549 -3.53 -10.23 29.56
N SER A 550 -4.07 -9.29 30.33
CA SER A 550 -3.58 -8.94 31.68
C SER A 550 -3.76 -10.06 32.71
N GLN A 551 -4.65 -11.02 32.45
CA GLN A 551 -4.82 -12.21 33.28
C GLN A 551 -3.62 -13.15 33.28
N GLY A 552 -2.68 -13.01 32.32
CA GLY A 552 -1.54 -13.92 32.17
C GLY A 552 -0.16 -13.33 32.51
N ASP A 553 0.01 -12.00 32.49
CA ASP A 553 1.34 -11.38 32.51
C ASP A 553 1.37 -10.14 33.43
N ILE A 554 1.72 -10.35 34.69
CA ILE A 554 1.72 -9.33 35.75
C ILE A 554 2.90 -8.32 35.60
N VAL A 555 3.84 -8.54 34.66
CA VAL A 555 5.15 -7.85 34.68
C VAL A 555 5.33 -6.78 33.58
N GLY A 556 4.37 -6.60 32.66
CA GLY A 556 4.50 -5.66 31.54
C GLY A 556 3.64 -4.40 31.64
N SER A 557 3.78 -3.61 32.71
CA SER A 557 3.04 -2.36 32.92
C SER A 557 3.46 -1.28 31.89
N SER A 558 2.88 -1.31 30.69
CA SER A 558 2.87 -0.16 29.78
C SER A 558 1.82 0.85 30.26
N ALA A 559 2.13 1.51 31.37
CA ALA A 559 1.34 2.59 31.97
C ALA A 559 1.21 3.85 31.09
N VAL A 560 1.75 3.85 29.86
CA VAL A 560 1.88 5.04 29.00
C VAL A 560 0.67 5.31 28.10
N ARG A 561 -0.35 4.43 28.01
CA ARG A 561 -1.50 4.64 27.10
C ARG A 561 -2.88 4.77 27.73
N MET A 562 -2.99 4.76 29.06
CA MET A 562 -4.27 5.04 29.76
C MET A 562 -4.75 6.50 29.60
N ALA A 563 -3.84 7.45 29.30
CA ALA A 563 -4.22 8.84 29.01
C ALA A 563 -5.11 8.97 27.76
N ASP A 564 -4.97 8.03 26.81
CA ASP A 564 -5.69 8.05 25.53
C ASP A 564 -7.13 7.52 25.65
N ALA A 565 -7.40 6.58 26.56
CA ALA A 565 -8.76 6.07 26.77
C ALA A 565 -9.76 7.16 27.23
N GLY A 566 -9.25 8.17 27.95
CA GLY A 566 -10.02 9.37 28.30
C GLY A 566 -10.36 10.20 27.07
N GLU A 567 -9.40 10.40 26.17
CA GLU A 567 -9.61 11.08 24.89
C GLU A 567 -10.58 10.30 23.98
N GLN A 568 -10.53 8.97 23.99
CA GLN A 568 -11.44 8.11 23.24
C GLN A 568 -12.90 8.27 23.68
N LEU A 569 -13.14 8.18 24.99
CA LEU A 569 -14.47 8.36 25.56
C LEU A 569 -14.94 9.81 25.44
N PHE A 570 -14.03 10.78 25.51
CA PHE A 570 -14.34 12.19 25.30
C PHE A 570 -14.70 12.47 23.85
N ALA A 571 -13.92 12.00 22.87
CA ALA A 571 -14.21 12.13 21.44
C ALA A 571 -15.57 11.51 21.10
N LEU A 572 -15.88 10.34 21.67
CA LEU A 572 -17.15 9.68 21.45
C LEU A 572 -18.33 10.41 22.12
N ARG A 573 -18.13 10.98 23.32
CA ARG A 573 -19.14 11.83 23.96
C ARG A 573 -19.36 13.14 23.22
N ALA A 574 -18.29 13.81 22.78
CA ALA A 574 -18.36 15.03 21.99
C ALA A 574 -19.12 14.76 20.68
N ALA A 575 -18.76 13.68 19.99
CA ALA A 575 -19.44 13.20 18.80
C ALA A 575 -20.92 12.89 19.00
N ALA A 576 -21.29 12.22 20.11
CA ALA A 576 -22.66 11.83 20.38
C ALA A 576 -23.56 12.98 20.84
N ILE A 577 -22.98 14.00 21.49
CA ILE A 577 -23.73 15.14 22.06
C ILE A 577 -23.76 16.33 21.07
N GLY A 578 -22.91 16.33 20.04
CA GLY A 578 -22.77 17.47 19.13
C GLY A 578 -22.14 18.68 19.83
N MET A 579 -21.27 18.44 20.81
CA MET A 579 -20.59 19.54 21.51
C MET A 579 -19.44 20.04 20.64
N ASP A 580 -19.38 21.36 20.42
CA ASP A 580 -18.21 22.01 19.85
C ASP A 580 -16.97 21.60 20.64
N LEU A 581 -16.02 20.94 19.97
CA LEU A 581 -14.68 20.73 20.51
C LEU A 581 -14.03 22.11 20.59
N LEU A 582 -14.20 22.79 21.72
CA LEU A 582 -13.45 24.00 22.01
C LEU A 582 -11.97 23.68 21.77
N PRO A 583 -11.24 24.47 20.97
CA PRO A 583 -9.84 24.22 20.69
C PRO A 583 -9.14 24.04 22.02
N LEU A 584 -8.51 22.87 22.22
CA LEU A 584 -7.76 22.59 23.45
C LEU A 584 -6.82 23.79 23.64
N PRO A 585 -6.79 24.41 24.83
CA PRO A 585 -5.86 25.49 25.08
C PRO A 585 -4.47 24.93 24.77
N GLU A 586 -3.86 25.43 23.70
CA GLU A 586 -2.46 25.15 23.40
C GLU A 586 -1.74 25.38 24.72
N SER A 587 -1.10 24.32 25.21
CA SER A 587 -0.28 24.41 26.40
C SER A 587 0.88 25.33 26.03
N ARG A 588 0.66 26.65 26.12
CA ARG A 588 1.67 27.68 26.05
C ARG A 588 2.60 27.39 27.21
N SER A 589 3.59 26.55 26.94
CA SER A 589 4.80 26.38 27.73
C SER A 589 5.29 27.79 28.03
N GLY A 590 5.22 28.15 29.31
CA GLY A 590 5.34 29.54 29.74
C GLY A 590 6.54 30.24 29.14
N GLU A 591 6.27 31.25 28.32
CA GLU A 591 7.09 32.46 28.28
C GLU A 591 7.00 33.09 29.68
N SER A 592 7.83 32.58 30.59
CA SER A 592 8.22 33.32 31.78
C SER A 592 9.04 34.51 31.30
N GLY A 593 8.35 35.63 31.05
CA GLY A 593 8.97 36.94 30.92
C GLY A 593 9.79 37.24 32.18
N GLY A 594 11.11 37.01 32.08
CA GLY A 594 12.10 37.61 32.97
C GLY A 594 12.44 38.98 32.42
N GLY A 595 11.95 40.03 33.10
CA GLY A 595 12.40 41.38 32.84
C GLY A 595 13.84 41.60 33.30
N CYS A 596 14.58 42.34 32.46
CA CYS A 596 15.44 43.46 32.83
C CYS A 596 15.53 44.38 31.61
#